data_AF-A0A951WMV1-F1
#
_entry.id   AF-A0A951WMV1-F1
#
_cell.length_a   1.000
_cell.length_b   1.000
_cell.length_c   1.000
_cell.angle_alpha   90.00
_cell.angle_beta   90.00
_cell.angle_gamma   90.00
#
_symmetry.space_group_name_H-M   'P 1'
#
loop_
_entity.id
_entity.type
_entity.pdbx_description
1 polymer ?
#
loop_
_entity_poly.entity_id
_entity_poly.type
_entity_poly.pdbx_seq_one_letter_code
_entity_poly.pdbx_strand_id
1 'polypeptide(L)'
;MKVSYQPEIILEFAQGLYQQGNGIIQNYVLTGSLVGAGLGYGLSYQFSLPLWTILIPTGLLAVSGYVQGRSAAFSLFLRAQKALCQLRIEENTRPPGKQSTTLNR
;
A
#
# COMPACT_ATOMS: atom_id res chain seq x y z
N MET A 1 32.13 9.20 16.19
CA MET A 1 31.43 7.90 16.02
C MET A 1 31.34 7.61 14.53
N LYS A 2 31.89 6.49 14.05
CA LYS A 2 31.68 6.04 12.65
C LYS A 2 30.32 5.35 12.61
N VAL A 3 29.30 6.03 12.10
CA VAL A 3 28.03 5.38 11.79
C VAL A 3 28.29 4.44 10.61
N SER A 4 28.13 3.13 10.85
CA SER A 4 28.20 2.14 9.76
C SER A 4 26.90 2.21 8.98
N TYR A 5 27.00 2.47 7.68
CA TYR A 5 25.84 2.51 6.80
C TYR A 5 25.26 1.10 6.62
N GLN A 6 23.97 0.94 6.91
CA GLN A 6 23.23 -0.32 6.82
C GLN A 6 22.13 -0.17 5.76
N PRO A 7 22.32 -0.69 4.53
CA PRO A 7 21.32 -0.59 3.46
C PRO A 7 20.02 -1.35 3.79
N GLU A 8 20.08 -2.34 4.69
CA GLU A 8 18.89 -3.12 5.07
C GLU A 8 17.79 -2.24 5.68
N ILE A 9 18.17 -1.21 6.43
CA ILE A 9 17.22 -0.29 7.09
C ILE A 9 16.38 0.47 6.05
N ILE A 10 16.99 0.89 4.94
CA ILE A 10 16.29 1.64 3.89
C ILE A 10 15.33 0.71 3.12
N LEU A 11 15.73 -0.55 2.91
CA LEU A 11 14.88 -1.56 2.32
C LEU A 11 13.66 -1.86 3.20
N GLU A 12 13.88 -2.06 4.51
CA GLU A 12 12.81 -2.29 5.47
C GLU A 12 11.85 -1.09 5.56
N PHE A 13 12.38 0.13 5.56
CA PHE A 13 11.58 1.36 5.50
C PHE A 13 10.71 1.42 4.23
N ALA A 14 11.28 1.11 3.06
CA ALA A 14 10.53 1.10 1.81
C ALA A 14 9.43 0.03 1.82
N GLN A 15 9.72 -1.17 2.34
CA GLN A 15 8.73 -2.24 2.49
C GLN A 15 7.60 -1.84 3.44
N GLY A 16 7.92 -1.22 4.59
CA GLY A 16 6.93 -0.70 5.53
C GLY A 16 5.98 0.31 4.90
N LEU A 17 6.49 1.21 4.05
CA LEU A 17 5.67 2.17 3.30
C LEU A 17 4.73 1.46 2.31
N TYR A 18 5.19 0.42 1.62
CA TYR A 18 4.33 -0.38 0.74
C TYR A 18 3.22 -1.10 1.52
N GLN A 19 3.56 -1.70 2.66
CA GLN A 19 2.58 -2.38 3.51
C GLN A 19 1.52 -1.39 4.04
N GLN A 20 1.94 -0.21 4.49
CA GLN A 20 1.03 0.85 4.91
C GLN A 20 0.12 1.30 3.77
N GLY A 21 0.66 1.50 2.57
CA GLY A 21 -0.12 1.86 1.39
C GLY A 21 -1.17 0.82 1.05
N ASN A 22 -0.82 -0.46 1.10
CA ASN A 22 -1.77 -1.56 0.89
C ASN A 22 -2.83 -1.64 1.99
N GLY A 23 -2.45 -1.42 3.25
CA GLY A 23 -3.39 -1.39 4.38
C GLY A 23 -4.42 -0.26 4.23
N ILE A 24 -4.00 0.91 3.75
CA ILE A 24 -4.93 2.02 3.44
C ILE A 24 -5.91 1.58 2.35
N ILE A 25 -5.43 1.04 1.23
CA ILE A 25 -6.31 0.58 0.14
C ILE A 25 -7.32 -0.44 0.65
N GLN A 26 -6.87 -1.43 1.42
CA GLN A 26 -7.74 -2.45 2.01
C GLN A 26 -8.81 -1.84 2.92
N ASN A 27 -8.45 -0.90 3.78
CA ASN A 27 -9.40 -0.22 4.66
C ASN A 27 -10.46 0.56 3.88
N TYR A 28 -10.07 1.27 2.81
CA TYR A 28 -11.02 1.98 1.96
C TYR A 28 -11.97 1.04 1.21
N VAL A 29 -11.45 -0.08 0.69
CA VAL A 29 -12.28 -1.10 0.01
C VAL A 29 -13.24 -1.77 0.99
N LEU A 30 -12.77 -2.12 2.20
CA LEU A 30 -13.59 -2.72 3.24
C LEU A 30 -14.70 -1.77 3.68
N THR A 31 -14.36 -0.50 3.92
CA THR A 31 -15.34 0.52 4.32
C THR A 31 -16.37 0.76 3.22
N GLY A 32 -15.92 0.90 1.96
CA GLY A 32 -16.80 1.05 0.80
C GLY A 32 -17.73 -0.16 0.60
N SER A 33 -17.19 -1.38 0.75
CA SER A 33 -17.96 -2.61 0.67
C SER A 33 -19.00 -2.71 1.79
N LEU A 34 -18.63 -2.40 3.04
CA LEU A 34 -19.55 -2.46 4.19
C LEU A 34 -20.70 -1.46 4.04
N VAL A 35 -20.40 -0.23 3.62
CA VAL A 35 -21.41 0.80 3.37
C VAL A 35 -22.32 0.38 2.22
N GLY A 36 -21.76 -0.13 1.11
CA GLY A 36 -22.54 -0.60 -0.02
C GLY A 36 -23.41 -1.82 0.28
N ALA A 37 -22.94 -2.74 1.12
CA ALA A 37 -23.73 -3.88 1.58
C ALA A 37 -24.89 -3.44 2.46
N GLY A 38 -24.67 -2.51 3.39
CA GLY A 38 -25.71 -1.94 4.24
C GLY A 38 -26.78 -1.21 3.43
N LEU A 39 -26.38 -0.37 2.47
CA LEU A 39 -27.30 0.32 1.56
C LEU A 39 -28.07 -0.65 0.68
N GLY A 40 -27.40 -1.66 0.13
CA GLY A 40 -28.03 -2.69 -0.69
C GLY A 40 -29.08 -3.49 0.09
N TYR A 41 -28.78 -3.84 1.33
CA TYR A 41 -29.74 -4.53 2.20
C TYR A 41 -30.97 -3.66 2.51
N GLY A 42 -30.77 -2.38 2.83
CA GLY A 42 -31.86 -1.44 3.08
C GLY A 42 -32.77 -1.23 1.87
N LEU A 43 -32.19 -1.11 0.67
CA LEU A 43 -32.95 -1.01 -0.58
C LEU A 43 -33.70 -2.30 -0.90
N SER A 44 -33.07 -3.46 -0.67
CA SER A 44 -33.70 -4.76 -0.87
C SER A 44 -34.92 -4.94 0.05
N TYR A 45 -34.80 -4.56 1.33
CA TYR A 45 -35.90 -4.61 2.29
C TYR A 45 -37.03 -3.64 1.95
N GLN A 46 -36.72 -2.39 1.59
CA GLN A 46 -37.72 -1.35 1.33
C GLN A 46 -38.54 -1.60 0.06
N PHE A 47 -37.91 -2.11 -1.00
CA PHE A 47 -38.54 -2.30 -2.31
C PHE A 47 -38.85 -3.77 -2.63
N SER A 48 -38.72 -4.67 -1.64
CA SER A 48 -38.88 -6.12 -1.82
C SER A 48 -38.08 -6.68 -3.01
N LEU A 49 -36.89 -6.12 -3.23
CA LEU A 49 -36.00 -6.55 -4.31
C LEU A 49 -35.27 -7.84 -3.91
N PRO A 50 -34.92 -8.69 -4.89
CA PRO A 50 -34.19 -9.92 -4.61
C PRO A 50 -32.80 -9.62 -4.03
N LEU A 51 -32.32 -10.51 -3.13
CA LEU A 51 -31.09 -10.31 -2.36
C LEU A 51 -29.83 -10.12 -3.22
N TRP A 52 -29.82 -10.59 -4.47
CA TRP A 52 -28.69 -10.37 -5.39
C TRP A 52 -28.48 -8.89 -5.74
N THR A 53 -29.49 -8.04 -5.55
CA THR A 53 -29.36 -6.59 -5.76
C THR A 53 -28.36 -5.92 -4.82
N ILE A 54 -28.00 -6.55 -3.70
CA ILE A 54 -26.96 -6.07 -2.75
C ILE A 54 -25.59 -5.99 -3.43
N LEU A 55 -25.32 -6.86 -4.41
CA LEU A 55 -24.03 -6.91 -5.10
C LEU A 55 -23.73 -5.65 -5.90
N ILE A 56 -24.75 -4.97 -6.42
CA ILE A 56 -24.59 -3.77 -7.25
C ILE A 56 -24.03 -2.58 -6.44
N PRO A 57 -24.68 -2.08 -5.37
CA PRO A 57 -24.16 -0.98 -4.58
C PRO A 57 -22.88 -1.36 -3.82
N THR A 58 -22.74 -2.61 -3.39
CA THR A 58 -21.50 -3.12 -2.78
C THR A 58 -20.33 -3.04 -3.76
N GLY A 59 -20.51 -3.54 -4.99
CA GLY A 59 -19.48 -3.50 -6.02
C GLY A 59 -19.10 -2.08 -6.42
N LEU A 60 -20.09 -1.21 -6.63
CA LEU A 60 -19.85 0.19 -7.00
C LEU A 60 -19.06 0.96 -5.92
N LEU A 61 -19.48 0.85 -4.66
CA LEU A 61 -18.79 1.52 -3.56
C LEU A 61 -17.43 0.89 -3.22
N ALA A 62 -17.27 -0.42 -3.41
CA ALA A 62 -15.96 -1.08 -3.27
C ALA A 62 -14.96 -0.56 -4.32
N VAL A 63 -15.37 -0.43 -5.59
CA VAL A 63 -14.53 0.10 -6.67
C VAL A 63 -14.21 1.57 -6.43
N SER A 64 -15.20 2.38 -6.04
CA SER A 64 -14.99 3.79 -5.70
C SER A 64 -13.99 3.94 -4.53
N GLY A 65 -14.18 3.14 -3.48
CA GLY A 65 -13.26 3.05 -2.35
C GLY A 65 -11.84 2.64 -2.76
N TYR A 66 -11.69 1.67 -3.67
CA TYR A 66 -10.38 1.27 -4.19
C TYR A 66 -9.65 2.43 -4.90
N VAL A 67 -10.36 3.17 -5.76
CA VAL A 67 -9.76 4.30 -6.49
C VAL A 67 -9.30 5.39 -5.53
N GLN A 68 -10.12 5.71 -4.53
CA GLN A 68 -9.78 6.72 -3.52
C GLN A 68 -8.69 6.25 -2.55
N GLY A 69 -8.70 4.98 -2.15
CA GLY A 69 -7.63 4.38 -1.36
C GLY A 69 -6.31 4.37 -2.11
N ARG A 70 -6.33 4.12 -3.42
CA ARG A 70 -5.12 4.14 -4.26
C ARG A 70 -4.50 5.54 -4.35
N SER A 71 -5.31 6.59 -4.49
CA SER A 71 -4.79 7.96 -4.54
C SER A 71 -4.20 8.37 -3.19
N ALA A 72 -4.82 7.98 -2.07
CA ALA A 72 -4.27 8.20 -0.73
C ALA A 72 -2.94 7.45 -0.51
N ALA A 73 -2.87 6.18 -0.92
CA ALA A 73 -1.67 5.34 -0.79
C ALA A 73 -0.54 5.72 -1.75
N PHE A 74 -0.84 6.43 -2.85
CA PHE A 74 0.14 6.80 -3.86
C PHE A 74 1.34 7.57 -3.30
N SER A 75 1.10 8.44 -2.32
CA SER A 75 2.16 9.21 -1.66
C SER A 75 3.17 8.31 -0.91
N LEU A 76 2.70 7.22 -0.29
CA LEU A 76 3.54 6.25 0.41
C LEU A 76 4.39 5.46 -0.57
N PHE A 77 3.79 5.01 -1.68
CA PHE A 77 4.51 4.30 -2.74
C PHE A 77 5.60 5.17 -3.38
N LEU A 78 5.30 6.46 -3.62
CA LEU A 78 6.31 7.39 -4.14
C LEU A 78 7.48 7.59 -3.16
N ARG A 79 7.22 7.66 -1.85
CA ARG A 79 8.27 7.75 -0.84
C ARG A 79 9.13 6.49 -0.83
N ALA A 80 8.52 5.31 -0.94
CA ALA A 80 9.23 4.04 -1.02
C ALA A 80 10.13 3.97 -2.26
N GLN A 81 9.61 4.34 -3.43
CA GLN A 81 10.39 4.35 -4.68
C GLN A 81 11.55 5.35 -4.64
N LYS A 82 11.36 6.53 -4.03
CA LYS A 82 12.45 7.49 -3.84
C LYS A 82 13.55 6.93 -2.95
N ALA A 83 13.20 6.26 -1.85
CA ALA A 83 14.16 5.62 -0.96
C ALA A 83 14.95 4.51 -1.68
N LEU A 84 14.28 3.68 -2.47
CA LEU A 84 14.93 2.62 -3.27
C LEU A 84 15.84 3.19 -4.35
N CYS A 85 15.42 4.25 -5.04
CA CYS A 85 16.22 4.92 -6.04
C CYS A 85 17.50 5.51 -5.42
N GLN A 86 17.38 6.15 -4.26
CA GLN A 86 18.52 6.69 -3.52
C GLN A 86 19.52 5.59 -3.14
N LEU A 87 19.03 4.46 -2.61
CA LEU A 87 19.87 3.31 -2.29
C LEU A 87 20.60 2.80 -3.53
N ARG A 88 19.93 2.72 -4.68
CA ARG A 88 20.55 2.26 -5.92
C ARG A 88 21.59 3.23 -6.47
N ILE A 89 21.36 4.54 -6.36
CA ILE A 89 22.36 5.57 -6.71
C ILE A 89 23.58 5.42 -5.80
N GLU A 90 23.38 5.23 -4.50
CA GLU A 90 24.46 5.04 -3.53
C GLU A 90 25.25 3.76 -3.79
N GLU A 91 24.60 2.65 -4.14
CA GLU A 91 25.26 1.41 -4.57
C GLU A 91 26.13 1.61 -5.81
N ASN A 92 25.62 2.30 -6.83
CA ASN A 92 26.33 2.53 -8.08
C ASN A 92 27.45 3.58 -7.96
N THR A 93 27.32 4.55 -7.06
CA THR A 93 28.31 5.61 -6.84
C THR A 93 29.31 5.26 -5.75
N ARG A 94 29.15 4.12 -5.06
CA ARG A 94 30.08 3.65 -4.04
C ARG A 94 31.43 3.33 -4.69
N PRO A 95 32.53 3.98 -4.26
CA PRO A 95 33.84 3.67 -4.80
C PRO A 95 34.22 2.21 -4.47
N PRO A 96 34.86 1.48 -5.42
CA PRO A 96 35.12 0.03 -5.29
C PRO A 96 36.02 -0.37 -4.11
N GLY A 97 36.62 0.58 -3.38
CA GLY A 97 37.50 0.33 -2.23
C GLY A 97 36.85 0.33 -0.84
N LYS A 98 35.52 0.48 -0.73
CA LYS A 98 34.77 0.39 0.55
C LYS A 98 33.90 -0.87 0.62
N GLN A 99 34.30 -1.97 -0.01
CA GLN A 99 33.76 -3.28 0.34
C GLN A 99 34.21 -3.56 1.77
N SER A 100 33.26 -3.69 2.69
CA SER A 100 33.55 -4.10 4.06
C SER A 100 34.18 -5.49 3.98
N THR A 101 35.50 -5.53 4.12
CA THR A 101 36.25 -6.73 4.44
C THR A 101 35.79 -7.25 5.80
N THR A 102 34.71 -8.03 5.82
CA THR A 102 34.30 -8.98 6.87
C THR A 102 33.08 -9.74 6.32
N LEU A 103 33.01 -11.07 6.23
CA LEU A 103 33.95 -12.15 6.53
C LEU A 103 33.29 -13.47 6.03
N ASN A 104 34.09 -14.35 5.45
CA ASN A 104 33.95 -15.81 5.28
C ASN A 104 32.67 -16.46 4.70
N ARG A 105 32.90 -17.13 3.56
CA ARG A 105 32.79 -18.59 3.35
C ARG A 105 31.66 -19.35 4.03
#